data_AF-A0A014PKQ7-F1
#
_entry.id   AF-A0A014PKQ7-F1
#
_cell.length_a   1.000
_cell.length_b   1.000
_cell.length_c   1.000
_cell.angle_alpha   90.00
_cell.angle_beta   90.00
_cell.angle_gamma   90.00
#
_symmetry.space_group_name_H-M   'P 1'
#
loop_
_entity.id
_entity.type
_entity.pdbx_description
1 polymer ?
#
loop_
_entity_poly.entity_id
_entity_poly.type
_entity_poly.pdbx_seq_one_letter_code
_entity_poly.pdbx_strand_id
1 'polypeptide(L)'
;MLALSFLLSAAAGVNAMLGSDIKPVKISNTTYICPTDCTYGGRLYQRVGNSCLESEIVVSSDWGSEDFYACNGTSPEGWHERPNDGGASECHVFQSIPNDSDVCDSER
;
A
#
# COMPACT_ATOMS: atom_id res chain seq x y z
N MET A 1 13.11 -28.54 -41.61
CA MET A 1 13.49 -28.15 -40.23
C MET A 1 13.10 -26.69 -40.02
N LEU A 2 11.82 -26.43 -39.73
CA LEU A 2 11.25 -25.07 -39.56
C LEU A 2 10.10 -25.13 -38.54
N ALA A 3 10.36 -25.82 -37.44
CA ALA A 3 9.47 -25.86 -36.28
C ALA A 3 10.35 -25.62 -35.06
N LEU A 4 10.99 -24.45 -35.05
CA LEU A 4 11.57 -23.85 -33.86
C LEU A 4 10.38 -23.57 -32.94
N SER A 5 10.11 -24.56 -32.09
CA SER A 5 9.12 -24.57 -31.05
C SER A 5 9.21 -23.27 -30.26
N PHE A 6 8.32 -22.35 -30.62
CA PHE A 6 7.91 -21.13 -29.94
C PHE A 6 7.27 -21.43 -28.55
N LEU A 7 7.77 -22.44 -27.85
CA LEU A 7 7.26 -22.97 -26.60
C LEU A 7 8.08 -22.50 -25.38
N LEU A 8 8.88 -21.45 -25.53
CA LEU A 8 9.16 -20.57 -24.39
C LEU A 8 7.93 -19.68 -24.19
N SER A 9 6.79 -20.30 -23.90
CA SER A 9 5.73 -19.61 -23.18
C SER A 9 6.40 -19.15 -21.90
N ALA A 10 6.60 -17.85 -21.81
CA ALA A 10 6.95 -17.15 -20.61
C ALA A 10 5.89 -17.49 -19.55
N ALA A 11 6.10 -18.58 -18.83
CA ALA A 11 5.82 -18.59 -17.42
C ALA A 11 6.88 -17.68 -16.80
N ALA A 12 6.76 -16.37 -17.06
CA ALA A 12 7.00 -15.41 -16.01
C ALA A 12 6.00 -15.84 -14.94
N GLY A 13 6.47 -16.71 -14.04
CA GLY A 13 5.84 -16.90 -12.75
C GLY A 13 5.90 -15.53 -12.11
N VAL A 14 4.90 -14.70 -12.42
CA VAL A 14 4.53 -13.62 -11.54
C VAL A 14 4.26 -14.33 -10.24
N ASN A 15 5.16 -14.15 -9.27
CA ASN A 15 4.84 -14.42 -7.89
C ASN A 15 3.67 -13.47 -7.60
N ALA A 16 2.45 -13.95 -7.82
CA ALA A 16 1.28 -13.36 -7.23
C ALA A 16 1.46 -13.60 -5.72
N MET A 17 2.22 -12.69 -5.08
CA MET A 17 2.17 -12.54 -3.64
C MET A 17 0.70 -12.29 -3.35
N LEU A 18 0.06 -13.27 -2.71
CA LEU A 18 -1.35 -13.24 -2.33
C LEU A 18 -1.71 -11.82 -1.88
N GLY A 19 -2.64 -11.20 -2.62
CA GLY A 19 -3.19 -9.91 -2.26
C GLY A 19 -3.65 -9.97 -0.81
N SER A 20 -3.03 -9.16 0.03
CA SER A 20 -3.65 -8.87 1.32
C SER A 20 -4.93 -8.12 0.99
N ASP A 21 -6.10 -8.65 1.36
CA ASP A 21 -7.39 -7.98 1.19
C ASP A 21 -7.34 -6.55 1.76
N ILE A 22 -7.04 -5.55 0.92
CA ILE A 22 -7.01 -4.16 1.35
C ILE A 22 -8.46 -3.67 1.29
N LYS A 23 -9.08 -3.52 2.45
CA LYS A 23 -10.45 -3.03 2.51
C LYS A 23 -10.50 -1.52 2.28
N PRO A 24 -11.36 -1.01 1.39
CA PRO A 24 -11.52 0.42 1.20
C PRO A 24 -12.05 1.07 2.48
N VAL A 25 -11.47 2.22 2.84
CA VAL A 25 -11.89 3.01 4.01
C VAL A 25 -12.80 4.14 3.55
N LYS A 26 -13.98 4.24 4.15
CA LYS A 26 -14.93 5.33 3.87
C LYS A 26 -14.53 6.59 4.64
N ILE A 27 -14.18 7.66 3.93
CA ILE A 27 -13.76 8.94 4.51
C ILE A 27 -14.89 9.97 4.54
N SER A 28 -15.84 9.87 3.61
CA SER A 28 -17.04 10.72 3.59
C SER A 28 -18.26 9.93 3.12
N ASN A 29 -19.43 10.54 3.06
CA ASN A 29 -20.67 9.89 2.59
C ASN A 29 -20.52 9.21 1.23
N THR A 30 -19.70 9.76 0.34
CA THR A 30 -19.46 9.26 -1.02
C THR A 30 -17.98 8.98 -1.30
N THR A 31 -17.07 9.25 -0.36
CA THR A 31 -15.62 9.18 -0.61
C THR A 31 -14.98 7.97 0.06
N TYR A 32 -14.20 7.22 -0.71
CA TYR A 32 -13.48 6.02 -0.28
C TYR A 32 -12.01 6.15 -0.66
N ILE A 33 -11.12 5.51 0.11
CA ILE A 33 -9.70 5.40 -0.19
C ILE A 33 -9.23 3.95 -0.04
N CYS A 34 -8.21 3.55 -0.80
CA CYS A 34 -7.48 2.30 -0.56
C CYS A 34 -6.25 2.61 0.29
N PRO A 35 -6.20 2.16 1.57
CA PRO A 35 -5.07 2.47 2.45
C PRO A 35 -3.82 1.68 2.05
N THR A 36 -2.88 2.34 1.39
CA THR A 36 -1.58 1.79 0.93
C THR A 36 -0.42 2.66 1.42
N ASP A 37 -0.39 2.94 2.72
CA ASP A 37 0.61 3.79 3.38
C ASP A 37 0.69 5.18 2.73
N CYS A 38 -0.50 5.75 2.51
CA CYS A 38 -0.73 6.98 1.78
C CYS A 38 -1.37 8.06 2.67
N THR A 39 -1.30 9.32 2.26
CA THR A 39 -1.87 10.45 2.99
C THR A 39 -3.14 10.99 2.33
N TYR A 40 -4.13 11.35 3.14
CA TYR A 40 -5.30 12.09 2.70
C TYR A 40 -5.78 13.05 3.79
N GLY A 41 -5.96 14.32 3.45
CA GLY A 41 -6.42 15.34 4.41
C GLY A 41 -5.52 15.52 5.63
N GLY A 42 -4.20 15.37 5.47
CA GLY A 42 -3.22 15.51 6.55
C GLY A 42 -3.16 14.30 7.50
N ARG A 43 -3.59 13.12 7.06
CA ARG A 43 -3.51 11.86 7.80
C ARG A 43 -2.92 10.75 6.96
N LEU A 44 -2.06 9.94 7.55
CA LEU A 44 -1.59 8.68 6.97
C LEU A 44 -2.65 7.58 7.17
N TYR A 45 -2.88 6.79 6.14
CA TYR A 45 -3.74 5.61 6.15
C TYR A 45 -2.92 4.38 5.77
N GLN A 46 -2.69 3.51 6.74
CA GLN A 46 -1.89 2.31 6.57
C GLN A 46 -2.75 1.09 6.23
N ARG A 47 -2.16 0.13 5.52
CA ARG A 47 -2.85 -1.10 5.09
C ARG A 47 -3.51 -1.87 6.25
N VAL A 48 -2.89 -1.85 7.43
CA VAL A 48 -3.33 -2.63 8.60
C VAL A 48 -4.43 -1.91 9.42
N GLY A 49 -5.03 -0.85 8.86
CA GLY A 49 -6.11 -0.08 9.52
C GLY A 49 -5.62 0.96 10.53
N ASN A 50 -4.31 1.10 10.70
CA ASN A 50 -3.72 2.18 11.49
C ASN A 50 -3.77 3.50 10.72
N SER A 51 -3.97 4.60 11.44
CA SER A 51 -3.90 5.95 10.88
C SER A 51 -3.41 6.94 11.94
N CYS A 52 -2.73 7.99 11.50
CA CYS A 52 -2.21 9.05 12.35
C CYS A 52 -2.15 10.37 11.58
N LEU A 53 -1.91 11.47 12.28
CA LEU A 53 -1.69 12.77 11.64
C LEU A 53 -0.38 12.77 10.85
N GLU A 54 -0.30 13.63 9.83
CA GLU A 54 0.91 13.78 9.02
C GLU A 54 2.15 14.15 9.85
N SER A 55 1.95 14.92 10.92
CA SER A 55 3.00 15.27 11.89
C SER A 55 3.53 14.09 12.71
N GLU A 56 2.83 12.96 12.71
CA GLU A 56 3.18 11.74 13.44
C GLU A 56 3.78 10.67 12.53
N ILE A 57 3.95 10.96 11.24
CA ILE A 57 4.51 10.02 10.28
C ILE A 57 6.02 9.90 10.51
N VAL A 58 6.46 8.67 10.61
CA VAL A 58 7.88 8.27 10.59
C VAL A 58 8.12 7.36 9.41
N VAL A 59 9.37 7.29 8.97
CA VAL A 59 9.83 6.20 8.11
C VAL A 59 10.38 5.10 9.01
N SER A 60 9.84 3.91 8.87
CA SER A 60 10.27 2.71 9.60
C SER A 60 11.05 1.80 8.67
N SER A 61 12.20 1.31 9.14
CA SER A 61 13.07 0.43 8.38
C SER A 61 13.78 -0.57 9.28
N ASP A 62 13.88 -1.82 8.83
CA ASP A 62 14.79 -2.82 9.37
C ASP A 62 15.95 -2.99 8.39
N TRP A 63 17.15 -3.27 8.91
CA TRP A 63 18.39 -3.29 8.13
C TRP A 63 18.33 -4.35 7.02
N GLY A 64 17.90 -3.94 5.82
CA GLY A 64 17.74 -4.80 4.64
C GLY A 64 16.31 -4.95 4.12
N SER A 65 15.32 -4.34 4.77
CA SER A 65 13.95 -4.22 4.27
C SER A 65 13.74 -2.90 3.52
N GLU A 66 12.67 -2.86 2.72
CA GLU A 66 12.21 -1.61 2.11
C GLU A 66 11.64 -0.68 3.20
N ASP A 67 11.96 0.60 3.11
CA ASP A 67 11.43 1.64 3.98
C ASP A 67 9.91 1.75 3.80
N PHE A 68 9.15 1.85 4.90
CA PHE A 68 7.72 2.14 4.84
C PHE A 68 7.32 3.27 5.78
N TYR A 69 6.18 3.89 5.46
CA TYR A 69 5.61 4.94 6.30
C TYR A 69 4.80 4.33 7.45
N ALA A 70 5.12 4.75 8.66
CA ALA A 70 4.46 4.28 9.86
C ALA A 70 4.00 5.46 10.72
N CYS A 71 3.01 5.18 11.56
CA CYS A 71 2.72 6.07 12.68
C CYS A 71 3.79 5.89 13.76
N ASN A 72 4.25 6.99 14.34
CA ASN A 72 5.24 6.98 15.41
C ASN A 72 4.89 5.97 16.51
N GLY A 73 5.80 5.06 16.84
CA GLY A 73 5.62 4.04 17.86
C GLY A 73 4.75 2.85 17.45
N THR A 74 4.34 2.75 16.18
CA THR A 74 3.66 1.57 15.63
C THR A 74 4.61 0.61 14.91
N SER A 75 5.88 0.98 14.78
CA SER A 75 6.89 0.13 14.16
C SER A 75 7.09 -1.17 14.95
N PRO A 76 7.37 -2.29 14.26
CA PRO A 76 7.70 -3.54 14.94
C PRO A 76 8.96 -3.39 15.80
N GLU A 77 9.08 -4.25 16.81
CA GLU A 77 10.27 -4.28 17.66
C GLU A 77 11.54 -4.54 16.84
N GLY A 78 12.59 -3.77 17.10
CA GLY A 78 13.88 -3.87 16.39
C GLY A 78 14.00 -3.00 15.14
N TRP A 79 12.91 -2.38 14.68
CA TRP A 79 12.93 -1.46 13.54
C TRP A 79 13.40 -0.08 13.97
N HIS A 80 14.07 0.62 13.05
CA HIS A 80 14.51 2.00 13.23
C HIS A 80 13.48 2.97 12.67
N GLU A 81 13.03 3.90 13.52
CA GLU A 81 12.18 5.01 13.11
C GLU A 81 13.03 6.26 12.85
N ARG A 82 12.75 6.93 11.73
CA ARG A 82 13.35 8.23 11.40
C ARG A 82 12.28 9.22 10.94
N PRO A 83 12.54 10.54 11.01
CA PRO A 83 11.60 11.54 10.51
C PRO A 83 11.26 11.32 9.04
N ASN A 84 10.02 11.67 8.68
CA ASN A 84 9.58 11.68 7.30
C ASN A 84 10.08 12.96 6.59
N ASP A 85 11.11 12.81 5.74
CA ASP A 85 11.72 13.93 5.01
C ASP A 85 11.13 14.18 3.61
N GLY A 86 10.19 13.33 3.15
CA GLY A 86 9.68 13.35 1.77
C GLY A 86 8.15 13.31 1.62
N GLY A 87 7.42 13.05 2.71
CA GLY A 87 5.97 12.86 2.67
C GLY A 87 5.58 11.46 2.17
N ALA A 88 4.56 10.87 2.77
CA ALA A 88 3.91 9.69 2.18
C ALA A 88 3.13 10.13 0.92
N SER A 89 3.01 9.23 -0.06
CA SER A 89 2.24 9.48 -1.29
C SER A 89 0.78 9.82 -0.98
N GLU A 90 0.12 10.61 -1.82
CA GLU A 90 -1.31 10.90 -1.67
C GLU A 90 -2.15 9.65 -1.96
N CYS A 91 -3.19 9.40 -1.17
CA CYS A 91 -4.09 8.26 -1.39
C CYS A 91 -4.90 8.42 -2.68
N HIS A 92 -5.15 7.30 -3.36
CA HIS A 92 -6.13 7.28 -4.43
C HIS A 92 -7.55 7.35 -3.84
N VAL A 93 -8.40 8.21 -4.43
CA VAL A 93 -9.71 8.58 -3.90
C VAL A 93 -10.81 8.22 -4.88
N PHE A 94 -11.82 7.51 -4.40
CA PHE A 94 -12.97 7.05 -5.18
C PHE A 94 -14.27 7.68 -4.69
N GLN A 95 -15.22 7.94 -5.60
CA GLN A 95 -16.52 8.59 -5.29
C GLN A 95 -17.72 7.63 -5.21
N SER A 96 -17.50 6.33 -5.41
CA SER A 96 -18.52 5.29 -5.31
C SER A 96 -17.98 4.13 -4.49
N ILE A 97 -18.84 3.45 -3.71
CA ILE A 97 -18.49 2.15 -3.11
C ILE A 97 -18.09 1.25 -4.28
N PRO A 98 -16.83 0.79 -4.35
CA PRO A 98 -16.51 -0.22 -5.34
C PRO A 98 -17.35 -1.46 -4.99
N ASN A 99 -18.22 -1.87 -5.92
CA ASN A 99 -19.05 -3.08 -5.74
C ASN A 99 -18.18 -4.35 -5.65
N ASP A 100 -16.91 -4.24 -5.97
CA ASP A 100 -15.91 -5.29 -5.85
C ASP A 100 -14.91 -4.92 -4.76
N SER A 101 -14.72 -5.84 -3.83
CA SER A 101 -13.62 -5.76 -2.85
C SER A 101 -12.25 -5.79 -3.54
N ASP A 102 -12.20 -6.17 -4.83
CA ASP A 102 -11.02 -6.21 -5.70
C ASP A 102 -10.50 -4.84 -6.18
N VAL A 103 -11.17 -3.72 -5.91
CA VAL A 103 -10.68 -2.40 -6.40
C VAL A 103 -9.33 -2.02 -5.79
N CYS A 104 -9.07 -2.39 -4.54
CA CYS A 104 -7.76 -2.13 -3.94
C CYS A 104 -6.71 -3.21 -4.29
N ASP A 105 -7.09 -4.31 -4.94
CA ASP A 105 -6.19 -5.36 -5.43
C ASP A 105 -5.76 -5.14 -6.89
N SER A 106 -6.53 -4.36 -7.67
CA SER A 106 -6.28 -4.09 -9.09
C SER A 106 -5.27 -2.97 -9.37
N GLU A 107 -4.81 -2.23 -8.36
CA GLU A 107 -3.88 -1.09 -8.52
C GLU A 107 -2.39 -1.47 -8.38
N ARG A 108 -2.00 -2.68 -8.81
CA ARG A 108 -0.60 -3.12 -8.83
C ARG A 108 -0.09 -3.52 -10.21
#